data_AF-A0A067PFY2-F1
#
_entry.id   AF-A0A067PFY2-F1
#
_cell.length_a   1.000
_cell.length_b   1.000
_cell.length_c   1.000
_cell.angle_alpha   90.00
_cell.angle_beta   90.00
_cell.angle_gamma   90.00
#
_symmetry.space_group_name_H-M   'P 1'
#
loop_
_entity.id
_entity.type
_entity.pdbx_description
1 polymer ?
#
loop_
_entity_poly.entity_id
_entity_poly.type
_entity_poly.pdbx_seq_one_letter_code
_entity_poly.pdbx_strand_id
1 'polypeptide(L)'
;MLTYMKASLFTAPPDSILVHACNTQGSWGAGIALAFRSSYPRAYEEYKSYCEAHTAEDIVGTCLLIEGIAEEGGHDIACLFTSKKYGRGKDPKEVILRSTRSAVQDLIEKNKDRKALSAW
;
A
#
# COMPACT_ATOMS: atom_id res chain seq x y z
N MET A 1 11.80 13.91 7.13
CA MET A 1 12.79 14.26 6.08
C MET A 1 12.48 13.42 4.86
N LEU A 2 12.48 13.99 3.66
CA LEU A 2 12.27 13.24 2.41
C LEU A 2 13.59 13.09 1.67
N THR A 3 13.87 11.90 1.16
CA THR A 3 15.05 11.59 0.34
C THR A 3 14.57 11.05 -1.01
N TYR A 4 15.08 11.60 -2.11
CA TYR A 4 14.76 11.16 -3.46
C TYR A 4 15.90 10.28 -4.00
N MET A 5 15.55 9.16 -4.63
CA MET A 5 16.51 8.19 -5.16
C MET A 5 16.07 7.71 -6.54
N LYS A 6 17.04 7.43 -7.42
CA LYS A 6 16.79 6.78 -8.71
C LYS A 6 17.15 5.30 -8.61
N ALA A 7 16.23 4.50 -8.08
CA ALA A 7 16.39 3.06 -7.89
C ALA A 7 15.02 2.37 -7.98
N SER A 8 15.02 1.03 -7.99
CA SER A 8 13.78 0.28 -7.85
C SER A 8 13.25 0.41 -6.42
N LEU A 9 11.95 0.59 -6.25
CA LEU A 9 11.31 0.57 -4.94
C LEU A 9 11.61 -0.74 -4.18
N PHE A 10 11.67 -1.85 -4.91
CA PHE A 10 11.94 -3.19 -4.35
C PHE A 10 13.41 -3.43 -3.98
N THR A 11 14.28 -2.45 -4.21
CA THR A 11 15.69 -2.47 -3.74
C THR A 11 15.88 -1.66 -2.47
N ALA A 12 14.79 -1.29 -1.80
CA ALA A 12 14.88 -0.70 -0.46
C ALA A 12 15.65 -1.64 0.50
N PRO A 13 16.22 -1.10 1.57
CA PRO A 13 16.85 -1.93 2.58
C PRO A 13 15.86 -2.95 3.18
N PRO A 14 16.31 -4.17 3.52
CA PRO A 14 15.50 -5.09 4.31
C PRO A 14 15.00 -4.42 5.61
N ASP A 15 13.90 -4.93 6.14
CA ASP A 15 13.20 -4.37 7.31
C ASP A 15 12.69 -2.93 7.10
N SER A 16 12.38 -2.58 5.84
CA SER A 16 11.66 -1.36 5.48
C SER A 16 10.22 -1.65 5.04
N ILE A 17 9.37 -0.63 5.10
CA ILE A 17 7.99 -0.69 4.65
C ILE A 17 7.90 -0.10 3.26
N LEU A 18 7.46 -0.90 2.30
CA LEU A 18 7.13 -0.44 0.95
C LEU A 18 5.68 0.04 0.92
N VAL A 19 5.48 1.29 0.53
CA VAL A 19 4.18 1.96 0.60
C VAL A 19 3.67 2.20 -0.81
N HIS A 20 2.40 1.90 -1.06
CA HIS A 20 1.74 2.27 -2.32
C HIS A 20 0.25 2.57 -2.15
N ALA A 21 -0.26 3.40 -3.07
CA ALA A 21 -1.68 3.75 -3.14
C ALA A 21 -2.50 2.62 -3.79
N CYS A 22 -3.58 2.24 -3.13
CA CYS A 22 -4.47 1.13 -3.48
C CYS A 22 -5.91 1.57 -3.69
N ASN A 23 -6.63 0.72 -4.41
CA ASN A 23 -8.09 0.74 -4.45
C ASN A 23 -8.67 -0.18 -3.37
N THR A 24 -10.00 -0.15 -3.17
CA THR A 24 -10.67 -1.04 -2.21
C THR A 24 -11.27 -2.29 -2.88
N GLN A 25 -10.94 -2.59 -4.14
CA GLN A 25 -11.57 -3.68 -4.92
C GLN A 25 -10.67 -4.91 -5.06
N GLY A 26 -9.59 -5.02 -4.27
CA GLY A 26 -8.70 -6.19 -4.33
C GLY A 26 -7.92 -6.30 -5.65
N SER A 27 -7.69 -5.19 -6.37
CA SER A 27 -7.03 -5.21 -7.68
C SER A 27 -5.64 -4.59 -7.69
N TRP A 28 -4.62 -5.39 -8.02
CA TRP A 28 -3.25 -4.97 -8.34
C TRP A 28 -2.92 -5.33 -9.81
N GLY A 29 -3.67 -4.72 -10.74
CA GLY A 29 -3.64 -5.11 -12.15
C GLY A 29 -2.74 -4.29 -13.08
N ALA A 30 -2.18 -3.16 -12.62
CA ALA A 30 -1.38 -2.27 -13.47
C ALA A 30 -0.37 -1.43 -12.67
N GLY A 31 0.57 -0.82 -13.38
CA GLY A 31 1.55 0.11 -12.79
C GLY A 31 2.40 -0.53 -11.71
N ILE A 32 2.75 0.25 -10.68
CA ILE A 32 3.55 -0.26 -9.55
C ILE A 32 2.84 -1.40 -8.81
N ALA A 33 1.50 -1.38 -8.72
CA ALA A 33 0.73 -2.43 -8.05
C ALA A 33 0.90 -3.80 -8.73
N LEU A 34 0.96 -3.84 -10.07
CA LEU A 34 1.28 -5.09 -10.78
C LEU A 34 2.67 -5.61 -10.43
N ALA A 35 3.65 -4.72 -10.29
CA ALA A 35 4.99 -5.10 -9.87
C ALA A 35 5.01 -5.62 -8.42
N PHE A 36 4.26 -4.98 -7.50
CA PHE A 36 4.05 -5.51 -6.15
C PHE A 36 3.45 -6.92 -6.18
N ARG A 37 2.43 -7.17 -7.01
CA ARG A 37 1.82 -8.51 -7.13
C ARG A 37 2.82 -9.56 -7.61
N SER A 38 3.71 -9.21 -8.54
CA SER A 38 4.73 -10.13 -9.04
C SER A 38 5.84 -10.40 -8.02
N SER A 39 6.23 -9.39 -7.24
CA SER A 39 7.29 -9.51 -6.23
C SER A 39 6.81 -10.06 -4.89
N TYR A 40 5.58 -9.77 -4.49
CA TYR A 40 4.96 -10.13 -3.20
C TYR A 40 3.59 -10.79 -3.40
N PRO A 41 3.53 -12.00 -3.98
CA PRO A 41 2.27 -12.68 -4.25
C PRO A 41 1.47 -13.00 -2.97
N ARG A 42 2.12 -13.31 -1.83
CA ARG A 42 1.41 -13.53 -0.56
C ARG A 42 0.79 -12.24 -0.03
N ALA A 43 1.50 -11.11 -0.12
CA ALA A 43 0.93 -9.82 0.26
C ALA A 43 -0.29 -9.44 -0.60
N TYR A 44 -0.27 -9.81 -1.89
CA TYR A 44 -1.44 -9.61 -2.75
C TYR A 44 -2.65 -10.45 -2.29
N GLU A 45 -2.43 -11.69 -1.87
CA GLU A 45 -3.51 -12.55 -1.35
C GLU A 45 -4.13 -11.95 -0.09
N GLU A 46 -3.31 -11.50 0.86
CA GLU A 46 -3.78 -10.82 2.09
C GLU A 46 -4.55 -9.54 1.78
N TYR A 47 -4.00 -8.69 0.91
CA TYR A 47 -4.69 -7.48 0.45
C TYR A 47 -6.03 -7.79 -0.23
N LYS A 48 -6.08 -8.82 -1.09
CA LYS A 48 -7.30 -9.22 -1.80
C LYS A 48 -8.36 -9.74 -0.82
N SER A 49 -7.99 -10.63 0.09
CA SER A 49 -8.89 -11.15 1.11
C SER A 49 -9.38 -10.04 2.06
N TYR A 50 -8.52 -9.09 2.41
CA TYR A 50 -8.93 -7.93 3.21
C TYR A 50 -9.96 -7.07 2.48
N CYS A 51 -9.78 -6.81 1.18
CA CYS A 51 -10.77 -6.07 0.39
C CYS A 51 -12.09 -6.82 0.23
N GLU A 52 -12.07 -8.15 0.11
CA GLU A 52 -13.29 -8.98 0.00
C GLU A 52 -14.08 -9.03 1.31
N ALA A 53 -13.40 -8.88 2.45
CA ALA A 53 -14.01 -8.95 3.78
C ALA A 53 -14.61 -7.61 4.29
N HIS A 54 -14.38 -6.50 3.58
CA HIS A 54 -14.81 -5.16 4.02
C HIS A 54 -15.53 -4.39 2.91
N THR A 55 -16.34 -3.41 3.29
CA THR A 55 -16.90 -2.47 2.31
C THR A 55 -15.88 -1.38 1.96
N ALA A 56 -16.07 -0.73 0.82
CA ALA A 56 -15.20 0.38 0.40
C ALA A 56 -15.28 1.56 1.39
N GLU A 57 -16.45 1.78 1.98
CA GLU A 57 -16.71 2.79 2.99
C GLU A 57 -15.93 2.55 4.28
N ASP A 58 -15.73 1.29 4.67
CA ASP A 58 -15.04 0.93 5.90
C ASP A 58 -13.52 1.19 5.82
N ILE A 59 -12.93 0.98 4.65
CA ILE A 59 -11.47 0.93 4.51
C ILE A 59 -10.86 2.11 3.75
N VAL A 60 -11.64 2.89 3.00
CA VAL A 60 -11.10 4.08 2.33
C VAL A 60 -10.56 5.09 3.35
N GLY A 61 -9.34 5.57 3.13
CA GLY A 61 -8.64 6.43 4.08
C GLY A 61 -7.90 5.69 5.19
N THR A 62 -7.84 4.36 5.15
CA THR A 62 -7.04 3.53 6.07
C THR A 62 -5.83 2.93 5.36
N CYS A 63 -4.94 2.30 6.13
CA CYS A 63 -3.80 1.52 5.68
C CYS A 63 -3.92 0.07 6.14
N LEU A 64 -3.78 -0.89 5.22
CA LEU A 64 -3.46 -2.27 5.58
C LEU A 64 -1.94 -2.41 5.62
N LEU A 65 -1.38 -2.74 6.78
CA LEU A 65 0.03 -3.07 6.95
C LEU A 65 0.17 -4.60 6.98
N ILE A 66 0.88 -5.14 6.00
CA ILE A 66 1.11 -6.58 5.83
C ILE A 66 2.54 -6.87 6.25
N GLU A 67 2.69 -7.61 7.35
CA GLU A 67 3.98 -7.95 7.96
C GLU A 67 4.29 -9.44 7.75
N GLY A 68 5.55 -9.84 7.94
CA GLY A 68 5.91 -11.26 8.01
C GLY A 68 6.03 -11.97 6.65
N ILE A 69 6.19 -11.22 5.57
CA ILE A 69 6.49 -11.73 4.22
C ILE A 69 8.00 -11.72 3.91
N ALA A 70 8.83 -11.94 4.93
CA ALA A 70 10.29 -11.81 4.83
C ALA A 70 10.91 -12.67 3.71
N GLU A 71 10.31 -13.82 3.40
CA GLU A 71 10.73 -14.72 2.32
C GLU A 71 10.57 -14.10 0.90
N GLU A 72 9.80 -13.01 0.77
CA GLU A 72 9.51 -12.31 -0.48
C GLU A 72 10.31 -11.00 -0.65
N GLY A 73 11.33 -10.77 0.18
CA GLY A 73 12.23 -9.61 0.04
C GLY A 73 12.57 -8.90 1.35
N GLY A 74 12.09 -9.39 2.49
CA GLY A 74 12.41 -8.81 3.80
C GLY A 74 11.71 -7.48 4.08
N HIS A 75 10.66 -7.13 3.33
CA HIS A 75 9.92 -5.89 3.49
C HIS A 75 8.51 -6.13 4.03
N ASP A 76 7.97 -5.15 4.75
CA ASP A 76 6.53 -5.08 5.00
C ASP A 76 5.86 -4.24 3.90
N ILE A 77 4.56 -4.45 3.67
CA ILE A 77 3.82 -3.77 2.61
C ILE A 77 2.70 -2.95 3.21
N ALA A 78 2.71 -1.64 2.95
CA ALA A 78 1.66 -0.72 3.35
C ALA A 78 0.76 -0.36 2.16
N CYS A 79 -0.47 -0.88 2.21
CA CYS A 79 -1.50 -0.62 1.22
C CYS A 79 -2.35 0.57 1.68
N LEU A 80 -2.13 1.75 1.10
CA LEU A 80 -2.92 2.94 1.42
C LEU A 80 -4.22 2.93 0.62
N PHE A 81 -5.39 2.81 1.25
CA PHE A 81 -6.66 2.80 0.55
C PHE A 81 -7.08 4.22 0.16
N THR A 82 -6.62 4.69 -1.00
CA THR A 82 -6.82 6.10 -1.40
C THR A 82 -8.04 6.32 -2.28
N SER A 83 -8.63 5.26 -2.84
CA SER A 83 -9.76 5.35 -3.77
C SER A 83 -10.64 4.11 -3.69
N LYS A 84 -11.96 4.26 -3.79
CA LYS A 84 -12.90 3.12 -3.79
C LYS A 84 -12.79 2.22 -5.03
N LYS A 85 -12.34 2.79 -6.15
CA LYS A 85 -12.19 2.12 -7.45
C LYS A 85 -10.82 2.42 -8.05
N TYR A 86 -10.52 1.84 -9.21
CA TYR A 86 -9.26 2.07 -9.93
C TYR A 86 -9.47 2.43 -11.41
N GLY A 87 -8.37 2.73 -12.11
CA GLY A 87 -8.39 3.04 -13.54
C GLY A 87 -9.20 4.31 -13.85
N ARG A 88 -10.15 4.20 -14.78
CA ARG A 88 -11.06 5.31 -15.15
C ARG A 88 -12.12 5.59 -14.08
N GLY A 89 -12.38 4.64 -13.18
CA GLY A 89 -13.39 4.76 -12.14
C GLY A 89 -12.88 5.29 -10.81
N LYS A 90 -11.58 5.59 -10.70
CA LYS A 90 -10.96 6.12 -9.48
C LYS A 90 -11.65 7.39 -8.98
N ASP A 91 -11.58 7.61 -7.68
CA ASP A 91 -12.20 8.76 -7.04
C ASP A 91 -11.57 10.09 -7.53
N PRO A 92 -12.27 11.23 -7.36
CA PRO A 92 -11.74 12.55 -7.68
C PRO A 92 -10.44 12.86 -6.92
N LYS A 93 -9.59 13.70 -7.52
CA LYS A 93 -8.26 14.04 -6.98
C LYS A 93 -8.32 14.53 -5.53
N GLU A 94 -9.31 15.35 -5.20
CA GLU A 94 -9.49 15.95 -3.87
C GLU A 94 -9.85 14.89 -2.83
N VAL A 95 -10.61 13.86 -3.23
CA VAL A 95 -10.94 12.71 -2.39
C VAL A 95 -9.70 11.86 -2.19
N ILE A 96 -8.97 11.55 -3.26
CA ILE A 96 -7.71 10.78 -3.20
C ILE A 96 -6.73 11.45 -2.23
N LEU A 97 -6.47 12.75 -2.37
CA LEU A 97 -5.54 13.46 -1.49
C LEU A 97 -5.97 13.44 -0.01
N ARG A 98 -7.27 13.52 0.26
CA ARG A 98 -7.82 13.41 1.62
C ARG A 98 -7.62 12.01 2.19
N SER A 99 -8.00 10.99 1.41
CA SER A 99 -7.85 9.58 1.80
C SER A 99 -6.38 9.21 1.97
N THR A 100 -5.47 9.70 1.12
CA THR A 100 -4.02 9.51 1.28
C THR A 100 -3.54 10.09 2.59
N ARG A 101 -3.97 11.30 2.97
CA ARG A 101 -3.58 11.90 4.27
C ARG A 101 -4.00 11.01 5.43
N SER A 102 -5.25 10.57 5.47
CA SER A 102 -5.76 9.69 6.53
C SER A 102 -5.04 8.33 6.54
N ALA A 103 -4.81 7.74 5.37
CA ALA A 103 -4.15 6.44 5.27
C ALA A 103 -2.68 6.50 5.71
N VAL A 104 -1.98 7.61 5.42
CA VAL A 104 -0.61 7.82 5.91
C VAL A 104 -0.58 8.01 7.43
N GLN A 105 -1.57 8.69 8.01
CA GLN A 105 -1.69 8.82 9.48
C GLN A 105 -1.88 7.45 10.13
N ASP A 106 -2.80 6.64 9.60
CA ASP A 106 -3.04 5.27 10.07
C ASP A 106 -1.80 4.36 9.90
N LEU A 107 -1.04 4.51 8.80
CA LEU A 107 0.26 3.84 8.63
C LEU A 107 1.25 4.24 9.72
N ILE A 108 1.37 5.54 10.03
CA ILE A 108 2.30 6.02 11.06
C ILE A 108 1.93 5.46 12.43
N GLU A 109 0.64 5.37 12.75
CA GLU A 109 0.14 4.77 14.00
C GLU A 109 0.43 3.27 14.08
N LYS A 110 0.33 2.55 12.95
CA LYS A 110 0.62 1.11 12.85
C LYS A 110 2.11 0.78 12.84
N ASN A 111 2.97 1.66 12.31
CA ASN A 111 4.42 1.49 12.26
C ASN A 111 5.09 1.73 13.64
N LYS A 112 4.81 0.85 14.59
CA LYS A 112 5.29 0.93 15.99
C LYS A 112 6.81 0.84 16.09
N ASP A 113 7.43 0.05 15.22
CA ASP A 113 8.89 -0.16 15.19
C ASP A 113 9.64 0.97 14.47
N ARG A 114 8.91 1.96 13.94
CA ARG A 114 9.46 3.12 13.22
C ARG A 114 10.37 2.73 12.07
N LYS A 115 10.00 1.64 11.37
CA LYS A 115 10.69 1.18 10.16
C LYS A 115 10.70 2.28 9.10
N ALA A 116 11.75 2.30 8.28
CA ALA A 116 11.87 3.26 7.20
C ALA A 116 10.75 3.04 6.16
N LEU A 117 10.17 4.13 5.66
CA LEU A 117 9.13 4.09 4.63
C LEU A 117 9.72 4.39 3.26
N SER A 118 9.42 3.55 2.27
CA SER A 118 9.80 3.74 0.87
C SER A 118 8.56 3.74 -0.02
N ALA A 119 8.41 4.70 -0.94
CA ALA A 119 7.23 4.84 -1.80
C ALA A 119 7.60 5.28 -3.23
N TRP A 120 6.67 5.13 -4.18
CA TRP A 120 6.76 5.61 -5.56
C TRP A 120 5.58 6.53 -5.93
#